data_AF-R7Q540-F1
#
_entry.id   AF-R7Q540-F1
#
_cell.length_a   1.000
_cell.length_b   1.000
_cell.length_c   1.000
_cell.angle_alpha   90.00
_cell.angle_beta   90.00
_cell.angle_gamma   90.00
#
_symmetry.space_group_name_H-M   'P 1'
#
loop_
_entity.id
_entity.type
_entity.pdbx_description
1 polymer ?
#
loop_
_entity_poly.entity_id
_entity_poly.type
_entity_poly.pdbx_seq_one_letter_code
_entity_poly.pdbx_strand_id
1 'polypeptide(L)'
;MIRAISITCSAALVQDTLSSRYRGLQDLKTCNVRPSDVCVPKGGAIDLFWINTIGKNACHKEKPVYFSRYKDGIDNLLTKKCLYMLTLSSSGNELTQREYCGRLLVTGEPALRTGLSFVLPRGSNMTSHLSEKTVFLTDAGVLPTPERYLRATGKCPEQNLTLNVEKLRFFFYMAFSACLFIFLEMILDSQQPPSLEASKLENGSGS
;
A
#
# COMPACT_ATOMS: atom_id res chain seq x y z
N MET A 1 -25.17 -14.84 15.45
CA MET A 1 -25.06 -13.82 14.38
C MET A 1 -24.15 -12.65 14.78
N ILE A 2 -24.36 -11.99 15.93
CA ILE A 2 -23.53 -10.86 16.41
C ILE A 2 -22.03 -11.21 16.59
N ARG A 3 -21.71 -12.42 17.06
CA ARG A 3 -20.31 -12.88 17.18
C ARG A 3 -19.59 -13.02 15.83
N ALA A 4 -20.31 -13.45 14.79
CA ALA A 4 -19.73 -13.55 13.45
C ALA A 4 -19.41 -12.15 12.90
N ILE A 5 -20.32 -11.19 13.08
CA ILE A 5 -20.11 -9.79 12.67
C ILE A 5 -18.89 -9.17 13.38
N SER A 6 -18.73 -9.41 14.67
CA SER A 6 -17.55 -8.91 15.42
C SER A 6 -16.24 -9.48 14.87
N ILE A 7 -16.21 -10.78 14.53
CA ILE A 7 -15.05 -11.44 13.93
C ILE A 7 -14.77 -10.88 12.52
N THR A 8 -15.81 -10.68 11.71
CA THR A 8 -15.67 -10.15 10.34
C THR A 8 -15.24 -8.68 10.34
N CYS A 9 -15.77 -7.85 11.24
CA CYS A 9 -15.34 -6.45 11.39
C CYS A 9 -13.90 -6.35 11.90
N SER A 10 -13.49 -7.23 12.82
CA SER A 10 -12.11 -7.31 13.28
C SER A 10 -11.17 -7.74 12.14
N ALA A 11 -11.59 -8.72 11.33
CA ALA A 11 -10.84 -9.14 10.15
C ALA A 11 -10.75 -8.02 9.09
N ALA A 12 -11.83 -7.26 8.87
CA ALA A 12 -11.85 -6.13 7.94
C ALA A 12 -10.99 -4.95 8.42
N LEU A 13 -10.92 -4.69 9.73
CA LEU A 13 -9.99 -3.72 10.33
C LEU A 13 -8.53 -4.12 10.11
N VAL A 14 -8.23 -5.42 10.21
CA VAL A 14 -6.89 -5.98 9.98
C VAL A 14 -6.58 -6.06 8.48
N GLN A 15 -7.60 -6.16 7.62
CA GLN A 15 -7.52 -6.27 6.17
C GLN A 15 -7.86 -4.97 5.43
N ASP A 16 -7.38 -3.81 5.91
CA ASP A 16 -7.06 -2.71 4.98
C ASP A 16 -5.91 -3.20 4.08
N THR A 17 -6.24 -4.14 3.21
CA THR A 17 -5.35 -4.78 2.25
C THR A 17 -5.06 -3.71 1.23
N LEU A 18 -3.87 -3.12 1.35
CA LEU A 18 -3.27 -2.26 0.34
C LEU A 18 -3.29 -3.02 -0.99
N SER A 19 -4.34 -2.78 -1.79
CA SER A 19 -4.53 -3.44 -3.07
C SER A 19 -3.60 -2.80 -4.09
N SER A 20 -2.38 -3.32 -4.16
CA SER A 20 -1.45 -2.95 -5.21
C SER A 20 -1.89 -3.59 -6.52
N ARG A 21 -2.04 -2.78 -7.58
CA ARG A 21 -2.15 -3.29 -8.97
C ARG A 21 -0.87 -3.97 -9.45
N TYR A 22 0.26 -3.69 -8.81
CA TYR A 22 1.55 -4.30 -9.10
C TYR A 22 1.68 -5.64 -8.38
N ARG A 23 1.80 -6.71 -9.17
CA ARG A 23 2.00 -8.10 -8.73
C ARG A 23 3.44 -8.57 -8.91
N GLY A 24 4.20 -7.95 -9.82
CA GLY A 24 5.61 -8.27 -10.01
C GLY A 24 6.22 -7.59 -11.23
N LEU A 25 7.48 -7.93 -11.51
CA LEU A 25 8.27 -7.29 -12.59
C LEU A 25 7.58 -7.35 -13.97
N GLN A 26 6.76 -8.38 -14.23
CA GLN A 26 6.04 -8.50 -15.48
C GLN A 26 5.02 -7.37 -15.69
N ASP A 27 4.46 -6.80 -14.62
CA ASP A 27 3.53 -5.67 -14.74
C ASP A 27 4.24 -4.38 -15.19
N LEU A 28 5.54 -4.25 -14.89
CA LEU A 28 6.37 -3.15 -15.41
C LEU A 28 6.75 -3.38 -16.87
N LYS A 29 6.85 -4.63 -17.33
CA LYS A 29 7.19 -4.97 -18.72
C LYS A 29 5.96 -4.95 -19.64
N THR A 30 4.78 -5.20 -19.10
CA THR A 30 3.50 -5.09 -19.80
C THR A 30 2.95 -3.67 -19.70
N CYS A 31 1.76 -3.44 -20.27
CA CYS A 31 1.09 -2.14 -20.27
C CYS A 31 0.22 -1.95 -19.02
N ASN A 32 0.34 -2.83 -18.02
CA ASN A 32 -0.42 -2.78 -16.77
C ASN A 32 0.00 -1.60 -15.89
N VAL A 33 1.30 -1.27 -15.90
CA VAL A 33 1.85 -0.09 -15.23
C VAL A 33 2.33 0.89 -16.29
N ARG A 34 1.83 2.13 -16.23
CA ARG A 34 2.28 3.17 -17.16
C ARG A 34 3.67 3.64 -16.76
N PRO A 35 4.55 3.98 -17.73
CA PRO A 35 5.86 4.57 -17.41
C PRO A 35 5.76 5.78 -16.49
N SER A 36 4.77 6.66 -16.70
CA SER A 36 4.51 7.85 -15.86
C SER A 36 4.30 7.53 -14.38
N ASP A 37 3.82 6.32 -14.08
CA ASP A 37 3.53 5.89 -12.71
C ASP A 37 4.79 5.36 -12.01
N VAL A 38 5.93 5.30 -12.70
CA VAL A 38 7.18 4.76 -12.18
C VAL A 38 8.21 5.87 -12.02
N CYS A 39 8.75 5.99 -10.81
CA CYS A 39 9.90 6.79 -10.49
C CYS A 39 11.19 6.00 -10.67
N VAL A 40 12.12 6.54 -11.46
CA VAL A 40 13.41 5.91 -11.78
C VAL A 40 14.55 6.88 -11.46
N PRO A 41 15.60 6.46 -10.74
CA PRO A 41 16.76 7.32 -10.51
C PRO A 41 17.44 7.61 -11.86
N LYS A 42 17.83 8.86 -12.07
CA LYS A 42 18.46 9.34 -13.29
C LYS A 42 19.93 8.89 -13.31
N GLY A 43 20.32 8.16 -14.35
CA GLY A 43 21.67 7.61 -14.48
C GLY A 43 21.93 6.37 -13.63
N GLY A 44 23.08 5.74 -13.88
CA GLY A 44 23.53 4.55 -13.16
C GLY A 44 22.82 3.25 -13.59
N ALA A 45 22.95 2.21 -12.77
CA ALA A 45 22.53 0.86 -13.12
C ALA A 45 21.00 0.69 -13.24
N ILE A 46 20.21 1.39 -12.42
CA ILE A 46 18.75 1.26 -12.43
C ILE A 46 18.14 1.94 -13.67
N ASP A 47 18.66 3.09 -14.08
CA ASP A 47 18.27 3.75 -15.34
C ASP A 47 18.60 2.87 -16.55
N LEU A 48 19.82 2.32 -16.58
CA LEU A 48 20.22 1.37 -17.63
C LEU A 48 19.34 0.12 -17.62
N PHE A 49 18.95 -0.40 -16.46
CA PHE A 49 18.02 -1.51 -16.36
C PHE A 49 16.66 -1.15 -16.96
N TRP A 50 16.13 0.04 -16.66
CA TRP A 50 14.89 0.53 -17.25
C TRP A 50 14.98 0.58 -18.77
N ILE A 51 15.97 1.29 -19.31
CA ILE A 51 16.16 1.49 -20.75
C ILE A 51 16.35 0.15 -21.48
N ASN A 52 17.18 -0.74 -20.93
CA ASN A 52 17.57 -1.96 -21.63
C ASN A 52 16.60 -3.13 -21.47
N THR A 53 15.74 -3.11 -20.45
CA THR A 53 14.91 -4.27 -20.06
C THR A 53 13.41 -3.97 -20.07
N ILE A 54 13.01 -2.76 -19.67
CA ILE A 54 11.60 -2.38 -19.50
C ILE A 54 11.15 -1.51 -20.67
N GLY A 55 11.86 -0.42 -20.94
CA GLY A 55 11.49 0.62 -21.91
C GLY A 55 11.57 0.21 -23.39
N LYS A 56 11.86 -1.06 -23.70
CA LYS A 56 11.91 -1.58 -25.07
C LYS A 56 10.53 -1.92 -25.64
N ASN A 57 9.51 -2.06 -24.80
CA ASN A 57 8.19 -2.48 -25.24
C ASN A 57 7.39 -1.31 -25.83
N ALA A 58 6.48 -1.59 -26.77
CA ALA A 58 5.72 -0.57 -27.50
C ALA A 58 4.80 0.28 -26.60
N CYS A 59 4.47 -0.22 -25.41
CA CYS A 59 3.70 0.49 -24.40
C CYS A 59 4.52 1.52 -23.60
N HIS A 60 5.84 1.54 -23.74
CA HIS A 60 6.75 2.39 -22.96
C HIS A 60 7.29 3.57 -23.76
N LYS A 61 6.44 4.14 -24.63
CA LYS A 61 6.76 5.37 -25.40
C LYS A 61 6.92 6.60 -24.50
N GLU A 62 6.21 6.61 -23.38
CA GLU A 62 6.32 7.65 -22.36
C GLU A 62 7.55 7.43 -21.47
N LYS A 63 8.13 8.52 -20.99
CA LYS A 63 9.28 8.46 -20.07
C LYS A 63 8.80 8.30 -18.63
N PRO A 64 9.52 7.54 -17.80
CA PRO A 64 9.27 7.52 -16.37
C PRO A 64 9.60 8.86 -15.71
N VAL A 65 9.15 9.02 -14.47
CA VAL A 65 9.49 10.18 -13.65
C VAL A 65 10.91 10.01 -13.15
N TYR A 66 11.84 10.73 -13.77
CA TYR A 66 13.23 10.72 -13.37
C TYR A 66 13.49 11.58 -12.14
N PHE A 67 14.30 11.07 -11.21
CA PHE A 67 14.76 11.82 -10.03
C PHE A 67 16.27 11.69 -9.85
N SER A 68 16.91 12.70 -9.27
CA SER A 68 18.38 12.69 -9.09
C SER A 68 18.80 12.32 -7.66
N ARG A 69 17.97 12.63 -6.66
CA ARG A 69 18.22 12.25 -5.26
C ARG A 69 17.14 11.28 -4.78
N TYR A 70 17.52 10.31 -3.96
CA TYR A 70 16.57 9.35 -3.38
C TYR A 70 15.41 10.04 -2.66
N LYS A 71 15.68 11.13 -1.95
CA LYS A 71 14.65 11.94 -1.28
C LYS A 71 13.58 12.45 -2.25
N ASP A 72 13.98 12.98 -3.40
CA ASP A 72 13.04 13.45 -4.42
C ASP A 72 12.15 12.31 -4.94
N GLY A 73 12.72 11.11 -5.08
CA GLY A 73 11.95 9.91 -5.47
C GLY A 73 10.90 9.53 -4.42
N ILE A 74 11.26 9.61 -3.14
CA ILE A 74 10.33 9.38 -2.03
C ILE A 74 9.25 10.47 -1.98
N ASP A 75 9.62 11.74 -2.12
CA ASP A 75 8.66 12.86 -2.15
C ASP A 75 7.68 12.70 -3.32
N ASN A 76 8.15 12.25 -4.49
CA ASN A 76 7.29 11.94 -5.63
C ASN A 76 6.30 10.80 -5.36
N LEU A 77 6.69 9.77 -4.59
CA LEU A 77 5.78 8.71 -4.15
C LEU A 77 4.72 9.26 -3.16
N LEU A 78 5.16 10.03 -2.17
CA LEU A 78 4.27 10.57 -1.13
C LEU A 78 3.26 11.58 -1.68
N THR A 79 3.67 12.36 -2.68
CA THR A 79 2.81 13.31 -3.40
C THR A 79 2.00 12.67 -4.54
N LYS A 80 2.14 11.35 -4.74
CA LYS A 80 1.47 10.58 -5.81
C LYS A 80 1.79 11.07 -7.22
N LYS A 81 2.94 11.72 -7.41
CA LYS A 81 3.47 12.05 -8.74
C LYS A 81 3.87 10.78 -9.51
N CYS A 82 4.26 9.74 -8.78
CA CYS A 82 4.42 8.38 -9.25
C CYS A 82 3.83 7.42 -8.21
N LEU A 83 3.52 6.18 -8.63
CA LEU A 83 2.94 5.14 -7.77
C LEU A 83 3.98 4.10 -7.33
N TYR A 84 5.02 3.91 -8.14
CA TYR A 84 6.06 2.92 -7.93
C TYR A 84 7.44 3.59 -8.03
N MET A 85 8.43 3.08 -7.31
CA MET A 85 9.81 3.58 -7.38
C MET A 85 10.76 2.40 -7.47
N LEU A 86 11.69 2.46 -8.43
CA LEU A 86 12.78 1.51 -8.50
C LEU A 86 13.93 1.97 -7.59
N THR A 87 14.36 1.08 -6.71
CA THR A 87 15.41 1.34 -5.72
C THR A 87 16.27 0.09 -5.48
N LEU A 88 17.45 0.28 -4.91
CA LEU A 88 18.26 -0.82 -4.41
C LEU A 88 17.63 -1.37 -3.13
N SER A 89 17.62 -2.71 -2.99
CA SER A 89 17.03 -3.40 -1.83
C SER A 89 17.56 -2.85 -0.50
N SER A 90 18.87 -2.62 -0.40
CA SER A 90 19.51 -2.10 0.81
C SER A 90 18.97 -0.74 1.22
N SER A 91 18.90 0.21 0.28
CA SER A 91 18.43 1.58 0.54
C SER A 91 16.90 1.67 0.69
N GLY A 92 16.15 0.93 -0.12
CA GLY A 92 14.69 0.90 -0.07
C GLY A 92 14.15 0.28 1.22
N ASN A 93 14.73 -0.83 1.67
CA ASN A 93 14.34 -1.46 2.93
C ASN A 93 14.68 -0.56 4.12
N GLU A 94 15.84 0.10 4.13
CA GLU A 94 16.22 1.00 5.21
C GLU A 94 15.23 2.18 5.34
N LEU A 95 14.95 2.87 4.23
CA LEU A 95 14.08 4.05 4.24
C LEU A 95 12.63 3.70 4.63
N THR A 96 12.10 2.60 4.10
CA THR A 96 10.72 2.17 4.39
C THR A 96 10.55 1.66 5.81
N GLN A 97 11.55 0.95 6.37
CA GLN A 97 11.46 0.36 7.71
C GLN A 97 11.83 1.33 8.85
N ARG A 98 12.48 2.46 8.55
CA ARG A 98 12.89 3.43 9.57
C ARG A 98 12.13 4.74 9.50
N GLU A 99 11.98 5.31 8.31
CA GLU A 99 11.54 6.70 8.14
C GLU A 99 10.08 6.80 7.66
N TYR A 100 9.66 5.88 6.79
CA TYR A 100 8.34 5.93 6.13
C TYR A 100 7.43 4.73 6.45
N CYS A 101 7.59 4.18 7.65
CA CYS A 101 6.85 3.04 8.19
C CYS A 101 5.35 3.05 7.88
N GLY A 102 4.86 2.01 7.20
CA GLY A 102 3.45 1.81 6.83
C GLY A 102 2.91 2.78 5.78
N ARG A 103 3.64 3.84 5.42
CA ARG A 103 3.29 4.77 4.34
C ARG A 103 3.81 4.28 2.99
N LEU A 104 4.94 3.58 3.01
CA LEU A 104 5.56 2.98 1.83
C LEU A 104 5.78 1.49 2.08
N LEU A 105 5.63 0.69 1.02
CA LEU A 105 5.88 -0.74 1.03
C LEU A 105 6.96 -1.09 0.02
N VAL A 106 7.87 -1.98 0.41
CA VAL A 106 8.80 -2.62 -0.51
C VAL A 106 8.18 -3.90 -1.04
N THR A 107 8.25 -4.08 -2.34
CA THR A 107 7.79 -5.31 -3.00
C THR A 107 8.74 -6.44 -2.64
N GLY A 108 8.22 -7.57 -2.17
CA GLY A 108 9.04 -8.67 -1.64
C GLY A 108 9.98 -9.34 -2.65
N GLU A 109 9.71 -9.22 -3.96
CA GLU A 109 10.55 -9.79 -5.00
C GLU A 109 11.46 -8.74 -5.66
N PRO A 110 12.78 -8.97 -5.73
CA PRO A 110 13.70 -8.07 -6.41
C PRO A 110 13.51 -8.12 -7.92
N ALA A 111 13.37 -6.94 -8.55
CA ALA A 111 13.28 -6.79 -10.01
C ALA A 111 14.56 -7.24 -10.76
N LEU A 112 15.71 -7.11 -10.10
CA LEU A 112 17.01 -7.53 -10.61
C LEU A 112 17.87 -7.99 -9.44
N ARG A 113 18.52 -9.14 -9.58
CA ARG A 113 19.51 -9.61 -8.60
C ARG A 113 20.90 -9.14 -9.03
N THR A 114 21.46 -8.21 -8.27
CA THR A 114 22.83 -7.72 -8.45
C THR A 114 23.58 -7.73 -7.12
N GLY A 115 24.90 -7.73 -7.19
CA GLY A 115 25.76 -7.60 -6.01
C GLY A 115 26.53 -6.27 -6.00
N LEU A 116 26.90 -5.82 -4.80
CA LEU A 116 27.92 -4.80 -4.63
C LEU A 116 29.29 -5.48 -4.59
N SER A 117 30.29 -4.84 -5.17
CA SER A 117 31.66 -5.35 -5.20
C SER A 117 32.67 -4.23 -5.01
N PHE A 118 33.83 -4.59 -4.47
CA PHE A 118 34.98 -3.69 -4.44
C PHE A 118 35.60 -3.63 -5.85
N VAL A 119 35.86 -2.42 -6.32
CA VAL A 119 36.50 -2.19 -7.62
C VAL A 119 37.93 -1.75 -7.39
N LEU A 120 38.87 -2.46 -8.00
CA LEU A 120 40.30 -2.19 -7.90
C LEU A 120 40.89 -1.93 -9.30
N PRO A 121 41.97 -1.15 -9.41
CA PRO A 121 42.70 -1.01 -10.66
C PRO A 121 43.15 -2.36 -11.21
N ARG A 122 43.12 -2.52 -12.53
CA ARG A 122 43.63 -3.72 -13.19
C ARG A 122 45.11 -3.92 -12.82
N GLY A 123 45.47 -5.14 -12.43
CA GLY A 123 46.82 -5.49 -11.98
C GLY A 123 47.10 -5.21 -10.49
N SER A 124 46.10 -4.78 -9.71
CA SER A 124 46.28 -4.62 -8.27
C SER A 124 46.48 -5.96 -7.56
N ASN A 125 47.58 -6.07 -6.82
CA ASN A 125 47.89 -7.21 -5.95
C ASN A 125 46.90 -7.36 -4.79
N MET A 126 46.11 -6.31 -4.48
CA MET A 126 45.08 -6.37 -3.43
C MET A 126 43.86 -7.19 -3.84
N THR A 127 43.68 -7.51 -5.13
CA THR A 127 42.48 -8.20 -5.61
C THR A 127 42.31 -9.57 -4.95
N SER A 128 43.38 -10.36 -4.89
CA SER A 128 43.37 -11.67 -4.25
C SER A 128 43.12 -11.57 -2.74
N HIS A 129 43.83 -10.65 -2.07
CA HIS A 129 43.70 -10.47 -0.63
C HIS A 129 42.30 -10.00 -0.22
N LEU A 130 41.72 -9.03 -0.93
CA LEU A 130 40.38 -8.53 -0.64
C LEU A 130 39.30 -9.55 -0.97
N SER A 131 39.47 -10.34 -2.03
CA SER A 131 38.55 -11.43 -2.34
C SER A 131 38.54 -12.47 -1.22
N GLU A 132 39.71 -12.93 -0.76
CA GLU A 132 39.84 -13.89 0.32
C GLU A 132 39.24 -13.36 1.63
N LYS A 133 39.56 -12.12 2.01
CA LYS A 133 39.00 -11.49 3.21
C LYS A 133 37.49 -11.31 3.11
N THR A 134 36.96 -11.00 1.95
CA THR A 134 35.50 -10.87 1.75
C THR A 134 34.81 -12.21 1.96
N VAL A 135 35.35 -13.29 1.40
CA VAL A 135 34.83 -14.65 1.62
C VAL A 135 34.90 -15.02 3.10
N PHE A 136 36.05 -14.82 3.75
CA PHE A 136 36.21 -15.10 5.18
C PHE A 136 35.19 -14.35 6.04
N LEU A 137 34.99 -13.05 5.79
CA LEU A 137 34.02 -12.24 6.53
C LEU A 137 32.57 -12.69 6.30
N THR A 138 32.28 -13.19 5.10
CA THR A 138 30.93 -13.66 4.73
C THR A 138 30.65 -15.03 5.33
N ASP A 139 31.59 -15.98 5.21
CA ASP A 139 31.45 -17.37 5.68
C ASP A 139 31.49 -17.46 7.20
N ALA A 140 32.34 -16.66 7.86
CA ALA A 140 32.44 -16.67 9.31
C ALA A 140 31.21 -16.04 10.00
N GLY A 141 30.28 -15.44 9.23
CA GLY A 141 29.11 -14.75 9.77
C GLY A 141 29.45 -13.59 10.71
N VAL A 142 30.71 -13.13 10.69
CA VAL A 142 31.29 -12.16 11.64
C VAL A 142 30.67 -10.78 11.47
N LEU A 143 30.24 -10.45 10.26
CA LEU A 143 29.46 -9.25 10.00
C LEU A 143 27.99 -9.66 9.81
N PRO A 144 27.05 -9.13 10.62
CA PRO A 144 25.67 -9.13 10.17
C PRO A 144 25.67 -8.46 8.80
N THR A 145 24.99 -9.06 7.82
CA THR A 145 24.79 -8.37 6.54
C THR A 145 24.30 -6.96 6.86
N PRO A 146 24.73 -5.91 6.13
CA PRO A 146 24.25 -4.55 6.37
C PRO A 146 22.71 -4.51 6.48
N GLU A 147 22.02 -5.36 5.71
CA GLU A 147 20.58 -5.60 5.81
C GLU A 147 20.13 -6.18 7.17
N ARG A 148 20.82 -7.18 7.75
CA ARG A 148 20.53 -7.67 9.11
C ARG A 148 20.79 -6.60 10.18
N TYR A 149 21.87 -5.85 10.05
CA TYR A 149 22.19 -4.76 10.99
C TYR A 149 21.12 -3.67 10.94
N LEU A 150 20.71 -3.24 9.74
CA LEU A 150 19.68 -2.23 9.52
C LEU A 150 18.30 -2.71 9.99
N ARG A 151 17.94 -3.98 9.72
CA ARG A 151 16.70 -4.60 10.22
C ARG A 151 16.66 -4.73 11.75
N ALA A 152 17.79 -5.03 12.39
CA ALA A 152 17.86 -5.18 13.84
C ALA A 152 17.70 -3.85 14.59
N THR A 153 18.03 -2.73 13.93
CA THR A 153 18.10 -1.40 14.55
C THR A 153 16.98 -0.45 14.10
N GLY A 154 16.31 -0.73 12.97
CA GLY A 154 15.13 0.01 12.52
C GLY A 154 13.84 -0.60 13.08
N LYS A 155 13.25 0.03 14.10
CA LYS A 155 11.91 -0.32 14.56
C LYS A 155 10.94 0.78 14.14
N CYS A 156 9.95 0.43 13.34
CA CYS A 156 8.78 1.27 13.18
C CYS A 156 8.11 1.44 14.54
N PRO A 157 7.75 2.66 14.97
CA PRO A 157 6.88 2.83 16.13
C PRO A 157 5.58 2.07 15.89
N GLU A 158 5.04 1.42 16.92
CA GLU A 158 3.77 0.70 16.83
C GLU A 158 2.69 1.66 16.32
N GLN A 159 2.13 1.37 15.14
CA GLN A 159 1.01 2.12 14.63
C GLN A 159 -0.22 1.72 15.43
N ASN A 160 -0.65 2.60 16.35
CA ASN A 160 -1.98 2.54 16.90
C ASN A 160 -2.97 2.68 15.73
N LEU A 161 -3.64 1.59 15.34
CA LEU A 161 -4.77 1.65 14.42
C LEU A 161 -5.90 2.43 15.11
N THR A 162 -5.87 3.75 15.00
CA THR A 162 -7.02 4.58 15.36
C THR A 162 -8.05 4.46 14.25
N LEU A 163 -9.17 3.83 14.57
CA LEU A 163 -10.32 3.76 13.68
C LEU A 163 -10.76 5.18 13.33
N ASN A 164 -10.53 5.60 12.08
CA ASN A 164 -10.81 6.98 11.69
C ASN A 164 -12.32 7.21 11.65
N VAL A 165 -12.83 8.23 12.37
CA VAL A 165 -14.27 8.56 12.50
C VAL A 165 -14.94 8.73 11.14
N GLU A 166 -14.16 9.08 10.12
CA GLU A 166 -14.59 9.21 8.73
C GLU A 166 -15.17 7.89 8.15
N LYS A 167 -14.60 6.73 8.50
CA LYS A 167 -15.16 5.42 8.11
C LYS A 167 -16.46 5.09 8.88
N LEU A 168 -16.65 5.66 10.07
CA LEU A 168 -17.85 5.51 10.90
C LEU A 168 -19.01 6.40 10.44
N ARG A 169 -18.75 7.47 9.67
CA ARG A 169 -19.79 8.40 9.18
C ARG A 169 -20.89 7.69 8.38
N PHE A 170 -20.54 6.65 7.62
CA PHE A 170 -21.51 5.89 6.84
C PHE A 170 -22.57 5.20 7.72
N PHE A 171 -22.15 4.68 8.87
CA PHE A 171 -23.09 4.09 9.85
C PHE A 171 -24.00 5.15 10.47
N PHE A 172 -23.48 6.34 10.76
CA PHE A 172 -24.29 7.46 11.24
C PHE A 172 -25.29 7.92 10.18
N TYR A 173 -24.90 8.05 8.91
CA TYR A 173 -25.83 8.43 7.83
C TYR A 173 -26.95 7.42 7.65
N MET A 174 -26.64 6.12 7.68
CA MET A 174 -27.65 5.05 7.60
C MET A 174 -28.60 5.08 8.80
N ALA A 175 -28.08 5.33 10.02
CA ALA A 175 -28.90 5.46 11.21
C ALA A 175 -29.83 6.68 11.14
N PHE A 176 -29.32 7.83 10.71
CA PHE A 176 -30.12 9.04 10.54
C PHE A 176 -31.21 8.86 9.46
N SER A 177 -30.91 8.23 8.32
CA SER A 177 -31.92 8.00 7.28
C SER A 177 -33.02 7.04 7.73
N ALA A 178 -32.66 5.98 8.47
CA ALA A 178 -33.64 5.04 9.00
C ALA A 178 -34.56 5.70 10.06
N CYS A 179 -34.00 6.50 10.96
CA CYS A 179 -34.80 7.26 11.92
C CYS A 179 -35.73 8.26 11.24
N LEU A 180 -35.26 8.93 10.18
CA LEU A 180 -36.07 9.89 9.44
C LEU A 180 -37.24 9.20 8.71
N PHE A 181 -37.00 8.00 8.16
CA PHE A 181 -38.03 7.19 7.51
C PHE A 181 -39.10 6.71 8.49
N ILE A 182 -38.67 6.18 9.65
CA ILE A 182 -39.58 5.75 10.72
C ILE A 182 -40.40 6.94 11.26
N PHE A 183 -39.78 8.11 11.40
CA PHE A 183 -40.48 9.32 11.83
C PHE A 183 -41.50 9.79 10.78
N LEU A 184 -41.17 9.67 9.49
CA LEU A 184 -42.10 9.99 8.41
C LEU A 184 -43.29 9.04 8.39
N GLU A 185 -43.06 7.72 8.56
CA GLU A 185 -44.14 6.74 8.64
C GLU A 185 -45.05 6.98 9.85
N MET A 186 -44.48 7.31 11.02
CA MET A 186 -45.29 7.68 12.19
C MET A 186 -46.16 8.92 11.96
N ILE A 187 -45.68 9.91 11.21
CA ILE A 187 -46.46 11.09 10.85
C ILE A 187 -47.56 10.73 9.84
N LEU A 188 -47.26 9.88 8.86
CA LEU A 188 -48.22 9.41 7.86
C LEU A 188 -49.34 8.58 8.49
N ASP A 189 -49.02 7.65 9.40
CA ASP A 189 -50.01 6.87 10.16
C ASP A 189 -50.86 7.77 11.08
N SER A 190 -50.25 8.80 11.68
CA SER A 190 -50.98 9.80 12.48
C SER A 190 -51.97 10.65 11.67
N GLN A 191 -51.81 10.76 10.35
CA GLN A 191 -52.72 11.50 9.47
C GLN A 191 -53.76 10.62 8.79
N GLN A 192 -53.71 9.30 8.98
CA GLN A 192 -54.73 8.40 8.49
C GLN A 192 -55.99 8.59 9.36
N PRO A 193 -57.09 9.18 8.84
CA PRO A 193 -58.30 9.31 9.63
C PRO A 193 -58.77 7.90 10.00
N PRO A 194 -59.32 7.69 11.21
CA PRO A 194 -59.82 6.37 11.60
C PRO A 194 -60.81 5.91 10.53
N SER A 195 -60.47 4.81 9.85
CA SER A 195 -61.36 4.19 8.88
C SER A 195 -62.67 3.87 9.58
N LEU A 196 -63.77 4.28 8.95
CA LEU A 196 -65.16 3.99 9.27
C LEU A 196 -65.41 2.50 9.61
N GLU A 197 -65.11 2.09 10.85
CA GLU A 197 -65.59 0.84 11.45
C GLU A 197 -66.38 1.07 12.74
N ALA A 198 -66.69 2.32 13.07
CA ALA A 198 -67.53 2.66 14.23
C ALA A 198 -69.02 2.89 13.88
N SER A 199 -69.45 2.84 12.61
CA SER A 199 -70.84 3.17 12.23
C SER A 199 -71.74 1.97 11.90
N LYS A 200 -71.32 0.72 12.19
CA LYS A 200 -72.12 -0.48 11.88
C LYS A 200 -72.63 -1.26 13.10
N LEU A 201 -72.44 -0.75 14.31
CA LEU A 201 -72.89 -1.41 15.55
C LEU A 201 -74.02 -0.68 16.31
N GLU A 202 -74.46 0.50 15.86
CA GLU A 202 -75.57 1.23 16.51
C GLU A 202 -76.88 1.35 15.70
N ASN A 203 -76.97 0.82 14.48
CA ASN A 203 -78.24 0.75 13.75
C ASN A 203 -78.66 -0.71 13.50
N GLY A 204 -79.13 -1.35 14.56
CA GLY A 204 -79.62 -2.72 14.55
C GLY A 204 -80.48 -3.06 15.77
N SER A 205 -81.35 -2.14 16.20
CA SER A 205 -82.46 -2.43 17.11
C SER A 205 -83.65 -1.55 16.73
N GLY A 206 -84.71 -2.15 16.20
CA GLY A 206 -85.95 -1.42 15.91
C GLY A 206 -86.87 -2.01 14.85
N SER A 207 -87.37 -3.24 15.07
CA SER A 207 -88.75 -3.68 14.79
C SER A 207 -88.94 -5.12 15.23
#